data_AF-A0A8J6XU04-F1
#
_entry.id   AF-A0A8J6XU04-F1
#
_cell.length_a   1.000
_cell.length_b   1.000
_cell.length_c   1.000
_cell.angle_alpha   90.00
_cell.angle_beta   90.00
_cell.angle_gamma   90.00
#
_symmetry.space_group_name_H-M   'P 1'
#
loop_
_entity.id
_entity.type
_entity.pdbx_description
1 polymer ?
#
loop_
_entity_poly.entity_id
_entity_poly.type
_entity_poly.pdbx_seq_one_letter_code
_entity_poly.pdbx_strand_id
1 'polypeptide(L)'
;IATCAGIYILGFCQKRNIPYEGVRLVQSWERDEKSRRLTTIRINIEVPPGFPEKYHKALVRAAAQCSVKKTMENPPDFDVRTVVTSP
;
A
#
# COMPACT_ATOMS: atom_id res chain seq x y z
N ILE A 1 -0.87 -2.75 4.46
CA ILE A 1 -0.26 -2.29 3.18
C ILE A 1 -0.85 -0.96 2.71
N ALA A 2 -2.18 -0.79 2.71
CA ALA A 2 -2.82 0.47 2.30
C ALA A 2 -2.33 1.70 3.08
N THR A 3 -2.14 1.62 4.40
CA THR A 3 -1.58 2.74 5.20
C THR A 3 -0.21 3.19 4.69
N CYS A 4 0.69 2.24 4.38
CA CYS A 4 2.00 2.56 3.79
C CYS A 4 1.85 3.23 2.43
N ALA A 5 1.00 2.70 1.54
CA ALA A 5 0.70 3.36 0.26
C ALA A 5 0.15 4.78 0.45
N GLY A 6 -0.70 4.98 1.46
CA GLY A 6 -1.26 6.28 1.84
C GLY A 6 -0.18 7.30 2.26
N ILE A 7 0.83 6.89 3.03
CA ILE A 7 1.96 7.77 3.40
C ILE A 7 2.73 8.24 2.16
N TYR A 8 2.95 7.36 1.18
CA TYR A 8 3.62 7.75 -0.07
C TYR A 8 2.78 8.69 -0.92
N ILE A 9 1.47 8.46 -1.00
CA ILE A 9 0.52 9.37 -1.66
C ILE A 9 0.52 10.74 -0.98
N LEU A 10 0.40 10.77 0.35
CA LEU A 10 0.42 12.00 1.14
C LEU A 10 1.70 12.79 0.89
N GLY A 11 2.86 12.12 0.96
CA GLY A 11 4.14 12.75 0.66
C GLY A 11 4.26 13.25 -0.78
N PHE A 12 3.66 12.57 -1.75
CA PHE A 12 3.59 13.04 -3.14
C PHE A 12 2.76 14.33 -3.26
N CYS A 13 1.57 14.37 -2.64
CA CYS A 13 0.67 15.52 -2.66
C CYS A 13 1.30 16.74 -1.96
N GLN A 14 1.84 16.56 -0.74
CA GLN A 14 2.47 17.62 0.04
C GLN A 14 3.65 18.27 -0.71
N LYS A 15 4.54 17.48 -1.31
CA LYS A 15 5.69 18.00 -2.09
C LYS A 15 5.30 18.83 -3.30
N ARG A 16 4.05 18.71 -3.78
CA ARG A 16 3.54 19.41 -4.97
C ARG A 16 2.42 20.40 -4.63
N ASN A 17 2.19 20.62 -3.33
CA ASN A 17 1.12 21.46 -2.83
C ASN A 17 -0.26 21.11 -3.43
N ILE A 18 -0.53 19.80 -3.54
CA ILE A 18 -1.80 19.27 -4.04
C ILE A 18 -2.73 19.03 -2.83
N PRO A 19 -3.95 19.59 -2.83
CA PRO A 19 -4.96 19.27 -1.81
C PRO A 19 -5.24 17.77 -1.77
N TYR A 20 -5.24 17.19 -0.57
CA TYR A 20 -5.43 15.75 -0.36
C TYR A 20 -6.62 15.45 0.56
N GLU A 21 -7.36 16.48 0.95
CA GLU A 21 -8.60 16.37 1.68
C GLU A 21 -9.60 15.53 0.87
N GLY A 22 -10.17 14.51 1.52
CA GLY A 22 -11.10 13.58 0.87
C GLY A 22 -10.45 12.47 0.04
N VAL A 23 -9.11 12.40 -0.06
CA VAL A 23 -8.42 11.23 -0.63
C VAL A 23 -8.51 10.06 0.34
N ARG A 24 -9.00 8.91 -0.13
CA ARG A 24 -9.19 7.70 0.66
C ARG A 24 -8.58 6.49 -0.05
N LEU A 25 -8.09 5.53 0.74
CA LEU A 25 -7.64 4.24 0.22
C LEU A 25 -8.59 3.14 0.72
N VAL A 26 -9.08 2.34 -0.22
CA VAL A 26 -9.88 1.14 0.09
C VAL A 26 -9.09 -0.10 -0.27
N GLN A 27 -8.83 -0.92 0.73
CA GLN A 27 -8.13 -2.18 0.55
C GLN A 27 -9.12 -3.35 0.57
N SER A 28 -9.02 -4.23 -0.42
CA SER A 28 -9.67 -5.54 -0.43
C SER A 28 -8.68 -6.61 -0.90
N TRP A 29 -9.06 -7.87 -0.81
CA TRP A 29 -8.22 -8.99 -1.25
C TRP A 29 -9.05 -10.15 -1.78
N GLU A 30 -8.39 -10.97 -2.59
CA GLU A 30 -8.90 -12.25 -3.09
C GLU A 30 -8.05 -13.38 -2.52
N ARG A 31 -8.68 -14.53 -2.33
CA ARG A 31 -8.02 -15.76 -1.88
C ARG A 31 -8.35 -16.88 -2.85
N ASP A 32 -7.37 -17.72 -3.12
CA ASP A 32 -7.61 -18.99 -3.77
C ASP A 32 -8.32 -19.94 -2.78
N GLU A 33 -9.43 -20.55 -3.18
CA GLU A 33 -10.27 -21.35 -2.28
C GLU A 33 -9.58 -22.64 -1.82
N LYS A 34 -8.76 -23.23 -2.70
CA LYS A 34 -8.08 -24.52 -2.44
C LYS A 34 -6.86 -24.35 -1.56
N SER A 35 -5.93 -23.48 -1.96
CA SER A 35 -4.68 -23.22 -1.23
C SER A 35 -4.84 -22.25 -0.06
N ARG A 36 -5.98 -21.54 0.02
CA ARG A 36 -6.29 -20.50 1.02
C ARG A 36 -5.35 -19.29 0.98
N ARG A 37 -4.43 -19.25 0.02
CA ARG A 37 -3.44 -18.18 -0.14
C ARG A 37 -4.10 -16.92 -0.69
N LEU A 38 -3.58 -15.77 -0.27
CA LEU A 38 -3.91 -14.48 -0.87
C LEU A 38 -3.37 -14.46 -2.30
N THR A 39 -4.23 -14.20 -3.28
CA THR A 39 -3.86 -14.12 -4.70
C THR A 39 -3.73 -12.68 -5.16
N THR A 40 -4.67 -11.83 -4.74
CA THR A 40 -4.72 -10.44 -5.15
C THR A 40 -4.93 -9.56 -3.92
N ILE A 41 -4.15 -8.48 -3.81
CA ILE A 41 -4.45 -7.37 -2.91
C ILE A 41 -4.82 -6.19 -3.81
N ARG A 42 -6.02 -5.66 -3.62
CA ARG A 42 -6.53 -4.50 -4.36
C ARG A 42 -6.51 -3.27 -3.45
N ILE A 43 -5.94 -2.18 -3.95
CA ILE A 43 -5.95 -0.88 -3.28
C ILE A 43 -6.57 0.11 -4.28
N ASN A 44 -7.79 0.54 -4.00
CA ASN A 44 -8.42 1.63 -4.74
C ASN A 44 -8.02 2.96 -4.09
N ILE A 45 -7.51 3.88 -4.91
CA ILE A 45 -7.24 5.26 -4.50
C ILE A 45 -8.46 6.08 -4.92
N GLU A 46 -9.31 6.40 -3.97
CA GLU A 46 -10.51 7.21 -4.17
C GLU A 46 -10.12 8.68 -3.96
N VAL A 47 -10.42 9.52 -4.94
CA VAL A 47 -10.15 10.97 -4.92
C VAL A 47 -11.46 11.75 -5.10
N PRO A 48 -11.58 12.97 -4.54
CA PRO A 48 -12.78 13.77 -4.74
C PRO A 48 -12.94 14.18 -6.21
N PRO A 49 -14.16 14.50 -6.69
CA PRO A 49 -14.41 14.85 -8.10
C PRO A 49 -13.58 16.02 -8.64
N GLY A 50 -13.14 16.94 -7.77
CA GLY A 50 -12.30 18.08 -8.13
C GLY A 50 -10.79 17.77 -8.17
N PHE A 51 -10.37 16.54 -7.87
CA PHE A 51 -8.95 16.20 -7.87
C PHE A 51 -8.36 16.22 -9.30
N PRO A 52 -7.18 16.81 -9.54
CA PRO A 52 -6.68 16.96 -10.91
C PRO A 52 -6.34 15.63 -11.59
N GLU A 53 -7.02 15.33 -12.69
CA GLU A 53 -6.90 14.05 -13.42
C GLU A 53 -5.46 13.74 -13.86
N LYS A 54 -4.70 14.79 -14.22
CA LYS A 54 -3.27 14.68 -14.60
C LYS A 54 -2.41 13.96 -13.55
N TYR A 55 -2.84 13.93 -12.28
CA TYR A 55 -2.11 13.28 -11.20
C TYR A 55 -2.58 11.86 -10.87
N HIS A 56 -3.65 11.33 -11.47
CA HIS A 56 -4.17 9.99 -11.13
C HIS A 56 -3.12 8.90 -11.30
N LYS A 57 -2.44 8.88 -12.45
CA LYS A 57 -1.32 7.94 -12.69
C LYS A 57 -0.15 8.17 -11.73
N ALA A 58 0.06 9.41 -11.29
CA ALA A 58 1.12 9.75 -10.34
C ALA A 58 0.82 9.22 -8.93
N LEU A 59 -0.45 9.25 -8.49
CA LEU A 59 -0.88 8.63 -7.23
C LEU A 59 -0.65 7.12 -7.23
N VAL A 60 -1.01 6.43 -8.33
CA VAL A 60 -0.76 4.99 -8.49
C VAL A 60 0.74 4.69 -8.41
N ARG A 61 1.57 5.49 -9.10
CA ARG A 61 3.04 5.34 -9.03
C ARG A 61 3.58 5.61 -7.63
N ALA A 62 3.06 6.61 -6.91
CA ALA A 62 3.45 6.90 -5.54
C ALA A 62 3.11 5.73 -4.61
N ALA A 63 1.88 5.20 -4.67
CA ALA A 63 1.46 4.02 -3.93
C ALA A 63 2.35 2.80 -4.23
N ALA A 64 2.75 2.62 -5.50
CA ALA A 64 3.62 1.52 -5.92
C ALA A 64 5.03 1.58 -5.30
N GLN A 65 5.46 2.74 -4.78
CA GLN A 65 6.74 2.87 -4.08
C GLN A 65 6.70 2.43 -2.62
N CYS A 66 5.53 2.07 -2.07
CA CYS A 66 5.39 1.64 -0.68
C CYS A 66 6.37 0.51 -0.31
N SER A 67 7.19 0.73 0.72
CA SER A 67 8.19 -0.24 1.20
C SER A 67 7.58 -1.58 1.57
N VAL A 68 6.40 -1.61 2.21
CA VAL A 68 5.72 -2.87 2.56
C VAL A 68 5.41 -3.69 1.31
N LYS A 69 4.90 -3.05 0.25
CA LYS A 69 4.63 -3.73 -1.03
C LYS A 69 5.92 -4.26 -1.64
N LYS A 70 6.97 -3.44 -1.71
CA LYS A 70 8.26 -3.85 -2.27
C LYS A 70 8.90 -5.01 -1.50
N THR A 71 8.76 -5.02 -0.17
CA THR A 71 9.19 -6.13 0.69
C THR A 71 8.42 -7.40 0.37
N MET A 72 7.14 -7.33 -0.01
CA MET A 72 6.38 -8.52 -0.42
C MET A 72 6.75 -9.01 -1.83
N GLU A 73 7.12 -8.10 -2.73
CA GLU A 73 7.57 -8.44 -4.10
C GLU A 73 8.97 -9.05 -4.11
N ASN A 74 9.83 -8.64 -3.18
CA ASN A 74 11.14 -9.21 -2.93
C ASN A 74 11.23 -9.63 -1.45
N PRO A 75 10.61 -10.77 -1.08
CA PRO A 75 10.51 -11.20 0.32
C PRO A 75 11.90 -11.48 0.89
N PRO A 76 12.20 -11.00 2.12
CA PRO A 76 13.41 -11.39 2.81
C PRO A 76 13.32 -12.85 3.27
N ASP A 77 14.47 -13.45 3.56
CA ASP A 77 14.51 -14.71 4.29
C ASP A 77 14.01 -14.51 5.72
N PHE A 78 13.25 -15.49 6.20
CA PHE A 78 12.78 -15.53 7.58
C PHE A 78 13.68 -16.45 8.38
N ASP A 79 14.43 -15.90 9.34
CA ASP A 79 15.13 -16.68 10.36
C ASP A 79 14.24 -16.81 11.61
N VAL A 80 13.73 -18.02 11.84
CA VAL A 80 12.80 -18.32 12.93
C VAL A 80 13.44 -19.34 13.86
N ARG A 81 13.65 -18.94 15.12
CA ARG A 81 14.29 -19.79 16.14
C ARG A 81 13.55 -19.74 17.46
N THR A 82 13.49 -20.88 18.14
CA THR A 82 13.04 -20.97 19.54
C THR A 82 14.21 -20.64 20.46
N VAL A 83 13.97 -19.79 21.45
CA VAL A 83 14.97 -19.43 22.48
C VAL A 83 14.37 -19.71 23.85
N VAL A 84 15.10 -20.47 24.67
CA VAL A 84 14.76 -20.64 26.09
C VAL A 84 15.31 -19.45 26.86
N THR A 85 14.45 -18.69 27.54
CA THR A 85 14.85 -17.61 28.44
C THR A 85 14.79 -18.10 29.89
N SER A 86 15.83 -17.81 30.68
CA SER A 86 15.79 -18.00 32.14
C SER A 86 14.85 -16.98 32.80
N PRO A 87 14.26 -17.29 33.97
CA PRO A 87 13.37 -16.38 34.69
C PRO A 87 14.06 -15.08 35.11
#